data_AF-A0A059BAU6-F1
#
_entry.id   AF-A0A059BAU6-F1
#
_cell.length_a   1.000
_cell.length_b   1.000
_cell.length_c   1.000
_cell.angle_alpha   90.00
_cell.angle_beta   90.00
_cell.angle_gamma   90.00
#
_symmetry.space_group_name_H-M   'P 1'
#
loop_
_entity.id
_entity.type
_entity.pdbx_description
1 polymer ?
#
loop_
_entity_poly.entity_id
_entity_poly.type
_entity_poly.pdbx_seq_one_letter_code
_entity_poly.pdbx_strand_id
1 'polypeptide(L)'
;MELSSAYSIVLSLVLITFFTCAWKVLCLFWLKPRKLERCLRRQGLNGTSYSLLFQDLRDNTRMGKQAQSQPITPFSNDVAPRLLPFFHHSIKKYGKLCFTWFGPTPVLTIMDSDMLKQIFSRINDIMIEGEKWVKHRKIIHPAFHYEKLKYVLTATCSSCEEMIRGWKKQSLAGEVDVWPDLQHLTRMKEINCKVRGLLEDIVTKREKTMKEGRADDDDDLLGLLLKSNMKEIRECWE
;
A
#
# COMPACT_ATOMS: atom_id res chain seq x y z
N MET A 1 -4.71 -60.41 9.02
CA MET A 1 -5.70 -59.92 8.04
C MET A 1 -6.05 -58.45 8.31
N GLU A 2 -6.38 -58.09 9.55
CA GLU A 2 -6.68 -56.71 10.01
C GLU A 2 -5.59 -55.66 9.69
N LEU A 3 -4.31 -56.02 9.75
CA LEU A 3 -3.22 -55.06 9.49
C LEU A 3 -3.13 -54.66 8.00
N SER A 4 -3.50 -55.56 7.09
CA SER A 4 -3.45 -55.34 5.65
C SER A 4 -4.67 -54.54 5.15
N SER A 5 -5.84 -54.77 5.75
CA SER A 5 -7.04 -53.96 5.48
C SER A 5 -6.89 -52.52 5.97
N ALA A 6 -6.33 -52.32 7.17
CA ALA A 6 -6.04 -50.99 7.71
C ALA A 6 -5.07 -50.19 6.82
N TYR A 7 -4.01 -50.82 6.30
CA TYR A 7 -3.05 -50.19 5.39
C TYR A 7 -3.72 -49.74 4.08
N SER A 8 -4.58 -50.58 3.49
CA SER A 8 -5.32 -50.25 2.27
C SER A 8 -6.27 -49.06 2.46
N ILE A 9 -6.96 -49.00 3.60
CA ILE A 9 -7.84 -47.88 3.96
C ILE A 9 -7.02 -46.58 4.10
N VAL A 10 -5.90 -46.61 4.83
CA VAL A 10 -5.04 -45.42 4.98
C VAL A 10 -4.50 -44.96 3.63
N LEU A 11 -4.04 -45.88 2.77
CA LEU A 11 -3.54 -45.55 1.44
C LEU A 11 -4.61 -44.88 0.58
N SER A 12 -5.85 -45.40 0.58
CA SER A 12 -6.95 -44.79 -0.18
C SER A 12 -7.31 -43.39 0.33
N LEU A 13 -7.34 -43.16 1.64
CA LEU A 13 -7.56 -41.83 2.22
C LEU A 13 -6.45 -40.83 1.82
N VAL A 14 -5.19 -41.27 1.81
CA VAL A 14 -4.05 -40.46 1.36
C VAL A 14 -4.19 -40.12 -0.13
N LEU A 15 -4.58 -41.08 -0.97
CA LEU A 15 -4.80 -40.82 -2.39
C LEU A 15 -5.97 -39.85 -2.61
N ILE A 16 -7.10 -40.01 -1.91
CA ILE A 16 -8.24 -39.10 -2.03
C ILE A 16 -7.85 -37.68 -1.60
N THR A 17 -7.14 -37.53 -0.50
CA THR A 17 -6.66 -36.20 -0.05
C THR A 17 -5.65 -35.59 -1.04
N PHE A 18 -4.76 -36.39 -1.62
CA PHE A 18 -3.85 -35.94 -2.68
C PHE A 18 -4.60 -35.47 -3.93
N PHE A 19 -5.53 -36.27 -4.46
CA PHE A 19 -6.31 -35.91 -5.65
C PHE A 19 -7.20 -34.68 -5.42
N THR A 20 -7.84 -34.58 -4.25
CA THR A 20 -8.65 -33.40 -3.90
C THR A 20 -7.78 -32.14 -3.75
N CYS A 21 -6.59 -32.25 -3.16
CA CYS A 21 -5.62 -31.16 -3.07
C CYS A 21 -5.12 -30.75 -4.47
N ALA A 22 -4.68 -31.71 -5.29
CA ALA A 22 -4.23 -31.48 -6.66
C ALA A 22 -5.32 -30.82 -7.52
N TRP A 23 -6.57 -31.26 -7.38
CA TRP A 23 -7.71 -30.65 -8.05
C TRP A 23 -7.95 -29.21 -7.59
N LYS A 24 -7.92 -28.94 -6.27
CA LYS A 24 -8.03 -27.57 -5.74
C LYS A 24 -6.91 -26.66 -6.25
N VAL A 25 -5.67 -27.14 -6.28
CA VAL A 25 -4.51 -26.43 -6.82
C VAL A 25 -4.72 -26.13 -8.31
N LEU A 26 -5.11 -27.12 -9.10
CA LEU A 26 -5.39 -26.94 -10.53
C LEU A 26 -6.54 -25.94 -10.77
N CYS A 27 -7.62 -26.04 -10.00
CA CYS A 27 -8.73 -25.11 -10.08
C CYS A 27 -8.30 -23.67 -9.74
N LEU A 28 -7.53 -23.50 -8.67
CA LEU A 28 -7.14 -22.20 -8.16
C LEU A 28 -6.09 -21.52 -9.04
N PHE A 29 -5.08 -22.26 -9.48
CA PHE A 29 -3.94 -21.72 -10.21
C PHE A 29 -4.06 -21.83 -11.74
N TRP A 30 -5.04 -22.56 -12.29
CA TRP A 30 -5.18 -22.69 -13.74
C TRP A 30 -6.59 -22.35 -14.25
N LEU A 31 -7.61 -23.01 -13.71
CA LEU A 31 -8.97 -22.86 -14.24
C LEU A 31 -9.61 -21.52 -13.88
N LYS A 32 -9.50 -21.08 -12.62
CA LYS A 32 -10.04 -19.79 -12.16
C LYS A 32 -9.42 -18.60 -12.93
N PRO A 33 -8.08 -18.46 -13.03
CA PRO A 33 -7.47 -17.38 -13.80
C PRO A 33 -7.90 -17.37 -15.26
N ARG A 34 -7.91 -18.53 -15.94
CA ARG A 34 -8.35 -18.62 -17.34
C ARG A 34 -9.83 -18.28 -17.56
N LYS A 35 -10.70 -18.57 -16.59
CA LYS A 35 -12.11 -18.16 -16.65
C LYS A 35 -12.25 -16.65 -16.48
N LEU A 36 -11.49 -16.08 -15.55
CA LEU A 36 -11.48 -14.64 -15.29
C LEU A 36 -10.88 -13.85 -16.44
N GLU A 37 -9.81 -14.33 -17.07
CA GLU A 37 -9.23 -13.76 -18.29
C GLU A 37 -10.29 -13.66 -19.40
N ARG A 38 -11.01 -14.77 -19.64
CA ARG A 38 -12.11 -14.79 -20.62
C ARG A 38 -13.20 -13.78 -20.29
N CYS A 39 -13.52 -13.59 -19.01
CA CYS A 39 -14.50 -12.60 -18.57
C CYS A 39 -14.02 -11.17 -18.87
N LEU A 40 -12.77 -10.84 -18.51
CA LEU A 40 -12.18 -9.53 -18.76
C LEU A 40 -12.11 -9.21 -20.27
N ARG A 41 -11.68 -10.17 -21.08
CA ARG A 41 -11.63 -10.00 -22.55
C ARG A 41 -13.02 -9.82 -23.17
N ARG A 42 -14.04 -10.50 -22.65
CA ARG A 42 -15.44 -10.29 -23.08
C ARG A 42 -15.97 -8.90 -22.75
N GLN A 43 -15.44 -8.26 -21.70
CA GLN A 43 -15.75 -6.86 -21.36
C GLN A 43 -14.98 -5.86 -22.23
N GLY A 44 -14.24 -6.32 -23.24
CA GLY A 44 -13.44 -5.47 -24.13
C GLY A 44 -12.10 -5.03 -23.52
N LEU A 45 -11.72 -5.58 -22.37
CA LEU A 45 -10.44 -5.26 -21.73
C LEU A 45 -9.30 -6.02 -22.41
N ASN A 46 -8.26 -5.27 -22.76
CA ASN A 46 -7.01 -5.83 -23.27
C ASN A 46 -5.98 -5.98 -22.15
N GLY A 47 -5.06 -6.93 -22.29
CA GLY A 47 -4.11 -7.23 -21.24
C GLY A 47 -3.25 -8.44 -21.55
N THR A 48 -2.35 -8.74 -20.62
CA THR A 48 -1.48 -9.91 -20.70
C THR A 48 -2.29 -11.20 -20.59
N SER A 49 -1.94 -12.20 -21.39
CA SER A 49 -2.55 -13.53 -21.28
C SER A 49 -2.03 -14.23 -20.03
N TYR A 50 -2.91 -14.99 -19.36
CA TYR A 50 -2.48 -15.76 -18.21
C TYR A 50 -1.55 -16.90 -18.64
N SER A 51 -0.29 -16.81 -18.23
CA SER A 51 0.78 -17.73 -18.60
C SER A 51 1.67 -17.95 -17.38
N LEU A 52 1.94 -19.22 -17.03
CA LEU A 52 2.84 -19.69 -15.95
C LEU A 52 2.95 -18.70 -14.79
N LEU A 53 2.04 -18.78 -13.79
CA LEU A 53 1.91 -18.08 -12.48
C LEU A 53 2.73 -16.81 -12.16
N PHE A 54 3.97 -16.71 -12.58
CA PHE A 54 4.94 -15.67 -12.28
C PHE A 54 5.54 -15.00 -13.53
N GLN A 55 4.99 -15.18 -14.73
CA GLN A 55 5.55 -14.53 -15.93
C GLN A 55 5.57 -13.00 -15.77
N ASP A 56 4.42 -12.37 -15.52
CA ASP A 56 4.31 -10.92 -15.36
C ASP A 56 5.15 -10.41 -14.17
N LEU A 57 5.23 -11.19 -13.07
CA LEU A 57 6.06 -10.86 -11.93
C LEU A 57 7.56 -10.89 -12.27
N ARG A 58 7.98 -11.89 -13.06
CA ARG A 58 9.35 -12.03 -13.54
C ARG A 58 9.70 -10.92 -14.51
N ASP A 59 8.79 -10.58 -15.41
CA ASP A 59 8.94 -9.47 -16.35
C ASP A 59 9.04 -8.13 -15.61
N ASN A 60 8.19 -7.90 -14.62
CA ASN A 60 8.27 -6.71 -13.76
C ASN A 60 9.62 -6.59 -13.05
N THR A 61 10.11 -7.69 -12.48
CA THR A 61 11.43 -7.72 -11.80
C THR A 61 12.58 -7.48 -12.78
N ARG A 62 12.54 -8.14 -13.94
CA ARG A 62 13.57 -8.03 -14.99
C ARG A 62 13.64 -6.60 -15.55
N MET A 63 12.48 -6.05 -15.93
CA MET A 63 12.38 -4.70 -16.46
C MET A 63 12.78 -3.65 -15.40
N GLY A 64 12.42 -3.86 -14.13
CA GLY A 64 12.84 -3.01 -13.02
C GLY A 64 14.36 -2.97 -12.87
N LYS A 65 15.03 -4.13 -12.87
CA LYS A 65 16.50 -4.21 -12.81
C LYS A 65 17.16 -3.52 -14.01
N GLN A 66 16.63 -3.75 -15.21
CA GLN A 66 17.15 -3.13 -16.43
C GLN A 66 17.00 -1.60 -16.39
N ALA A 67 15.84 -1.09 -16.00
CA ALA A 67 15.59 0.35 -15.89
C ALA A 67 16.51 1.03 -14.87
N GLN A 68 16.78 0.37 -13.73
CA GLN A 68 17.69 0.88 -12.71
C GLN A 68 19.16 0.85 -13.13
N SER A 69 19.57 -0.13 -13.95
CA SER A 69 20.93 -0.22 -14.48
C SER A 69 21.27 0.88 -15.50
N GLN A 70 20.26 1.48 -16.13
CA GLN A 70 20.50 2.57 -17.06
C GLN A 70 20.75 3.89 -16.32
N PRO A 71 21.65 4.76 -16.82
CA PRO A 71 21.84 6.08 -16.23
C PRO A 71 20.55 6.89 -16.31
N ILE A 72 20.32 7.77 -15.33
CA ILE A 72 19.22 8.74 -15.43
C ILE A 72 19.57 9.68 -16.57
N THR A 73 18.68 9.83 -17.54
CA THR A 73 18.83 10.86 -18.57
C THR A 73 18.82 12.24 -17.89
N PRO A 74 19.90 13.02 -17.99
CA PRO A 74 19.96 14.35 -17.38
C PRO A 74 18.79 15.20 -17.86
N PHE A 75 18.09 15.85 -16.93
CA PHE A 75 16.99 16.80 -17.20
C PHE A 75 15.73 16.23 -17.87
N SER A 76 15.54 14.90 -17.91
CA SER A 76 14.26 14.33 -18.36
C SER A 76 13.22 14.36 -17.23
N ASN A 77 12.05 14.92 -17.53
CA ASN A 77 10.89 14.85 -16.65
C ASN A 77 10.10 13.53 -16.80
N ASP A 78 10.44 12.69 -17.77
CA ASP A 78 9.78 11.41 -17.97
C ASP A 78 10.42 10.32 -17.11
N VAL A 79 9.96 10.25 -15.85
CA VAL A 79 10.49 9.30 -14.85
C VAL A 79 9.70 7.98 -14.85
N ALA A 80 8.52 7.93 -15.47
CA ALA A 80 7.62 6.78 -15.43
C ALA A 80 8.25 5.50 -16.01
N PRO A 81 8.97 5.52 -17.15
CA PRO A 81 9.67 4.35 -17.68
C PRO A 81 10.73 3.80 -16.74
N ARG A 82 11.27 4.63 -15.85
CA ARG A 82 12.29 4.22 -14.88
C ARG A 82 11.67 3.63 -13.61
N LEU A 83 10.62 4.26 -13.08
CA LEU A 83 9.99 3.87 -11.83
C LEU A 83 9.11 2.63 -11.98
N LEU A 84 8.31 2.58 -13.06
CA LEU A 84 7.30 1.56 -13.30
C LEU A 84 7.40 1.05 -14.75
N PRO A 85 8.57 0.51 -15.19
CA PRO A 85 8.81 0.15 -16.58
C PRO A 85 7.78 -0.85 -17.12
N PHE A 86 7.39 -1.83 -16.31
CA PHE A 86 6.42 -2.85 -16.68
C PHE A 86 5.03 -2.28 -16.95
N PHE A 87 4.55 -1.39 -16.08
CA PHE A 87 3.25 -0.76 -16.26
C PHE A 87 3.28 0.23 -17.42
N HIS A 88 4.35 1.02 -17.55
CA HIS A 88 4.54 1.92 -18.69
C HIS A 88 4.50 1.14 -20.02
N HIS A 89 5.22 0.01 -20.11
CA HIS A 89 5.18 -0.87 -21.28
C HIS A 89 3.79 -1.45 -21.54
N SER A 90 3.11 -1.93 -20.49
CA SER A 90 1.77 -2.53 -20.59
C SER A 90 0.72 -1.53 -21.06
N ILE A 91 0.76 -0.30 -20.55
CA ILE A 91 -0.13 0.79 -20.97
C ILE A 91 0.13 1.16 -22.42
N LYS A 92 1.40 1.26 -22.83
CA LYS A 92 1.77 1.56 -24.21
C LYS A 92 1.30 0.48 -25.19
N LYS A 93 1.32 -0.79 -24.75
CA LYS A 93 0.98 -1.95 -25.58
C LYS A 93 -0.52 -2.24 -25.64
N TYR A 94 -1.23 -2.15 -24.53
CA TYR A 94 -2.62 -2.59 -24.39
C TYR A 94 -3.61 -1.43 -24.20
N GLY A 95 -3.12 -0.21 -23.97
CA GLY A 95 -3.92 1.00 -23.76
C GLY A 95 -4.01 1.44 -22.29
N LYS A 96 -4.69 2.56 -22.06
CA LYS A 96 -4.86 3.18 -20.73
C LYS A 96 -5.73 2.36 -19.76
N LEU A 97 -6.53 1.44 -20.29
CA LEU A 97 -7.36 0.52 -19.52
C LEU A 97 -6.93 -0.89 -19.88
N CYS A 98 -6.08 -1.49 -19.05
CA CYS A 98 -5.54 -2.82 -19.31
C CYS A 98 -5.40 -3.63 -18.02
N PHE A 99 -5.34 -4.96 -18.15
CA PHE A 99 -5.09 -5.84 -17.01
C PHE A 99 -3.76 -6.59 -17.13
N THR A 100 -3.14 -6.84 -15.98
CA THR A 100 -1.92 -7.66 -15.82
C THR A 100 -2.13 -8.71 -14.74
N TRP A 101 -1.28 -9.72 -14.65
CA TRP A 101 -1.39 -10.79 -13.65
C TRP A 101 -0.41 -10.64 -12.51
N PHE A 102 -0.91 -10.75 -11.28
CA PHE A 102 -0.09 -10.87 -10.07
C PHE A 102 -0.40 -12.21 -9.40
N GLY A 103 0.35 -13.25 -9.79
CA GLY A 103 -0.01 -14.62 -9.45
C GLY A 103 -1.33 -15.02 -10.13
N PRO A 104 -2.25 -15.70 -9.43
CA PRO A 104 -3.57 -16.06 -9.96
C PRO A 104 -4.57 -14.90 -9.96
N THR A 105 -4.20 -13.70 -9.48
CA THR A 105 -5.09 -12.56 -9.34
C THR A 105 -4.79 -11.52 -10.42
N PRO A 106 -5.78 -11.10 -11.23
CA PRO A 106 -5.60 -10.01 -12.17
C PRO A 106 -5.61 -8.67 -11.45
N VAL A 107 -4.78 -7.76 -11.92
CA VAL A 107 -4.70 -6.37 -11.49
C VAL A 107 -5.14 -5.51 -12.67
N LEU A 108 -6.18 -4.71 -12.46
CA LEU A 108 -6.68 -3.77 -13.46
C LEU A 108 -5.96 -2.44 -13.30
N THR A 109 -5.31 -1.99 -14.37
CA THR A 109 -4.65 -0.68 -14.46
C THR A 109 -5.56 0.27 -15.22
N ILE A 110 -6.02 1.31 -14.54
CA ILE A 110 -6.91 2.34 -15.07
C ILE A 110 -6.17 3.67 -15.04
N MET A 111 -5.71 4.12 -16.21
CA MET A 111 -4.98 5.37 -16.39
C MET A 111 -5.75 6.38 -17.24
N ASP A 112 -7.02 6.10 -17.49
CA ASP A 112 -7.93 7.03 -18.12
C ASP A 112 -8.44 8.07 -17.09
N SER A 113 -8.31 9.36 -17.41
CA SER A 113 -8.61 10.43 -16.47
C SER A 113 -10.11 10.49 -16.13
N ASP A 114 -10.98 10.23 -17.11
CA ASP A 114 -12.42 10.34 -16.91
C ASP A 114 -12.94 9.15 -16.10
N MET A 115 -12.44 7.94 -16.36
CA MET A 115 -12.73 6.78 -15.52
C MET A 115 -12.18 6.94 -14.10
N LEU A 116 -10.98 7.49 -13.95
CA LEU A 116 -10.42 7.75 -12.62
C LEU A 116 -11.30 8.72 -11.83
N LYS A 117 -11.76 9.83 -12.43
CA LYS A 117 -12.68 10.76 -11.77
C LYS A 117 -13.98 10.07 -11.32
N GLN A 118 -14.56 9.21 -12.17
CA GLN A 118 -15.75 8.45 -11.82
C GLN A 118 -15.51 7.49 -10.65
N ILE A 119 -14.39 6.76 -10.66
CA ILE A 119 -14.02 5.84 -9.56
C ILE A 119 -13.77 6.63 -8.27
N PHE A 120 -13.01 7.72 -8.33
CA PHE A 120 -12.73 8.58 -7.18
C PHE A 120 -13.99 9.19 -6.58
N SER A 121 -15.00 9.52 -7.40
CA SER A 121 -16.28 10.02 -6.90
C SER A 121 -17.05 9.00 -6.07
N ARG A 122 -16.80 7.70 -6.28
CA ARG A 122 -17.46 6.58 -5.58
C ARG A 122 -16.51 5.85 -4.63
N ILE A 123 -15.33 6.41 -4.35
CA ILE A 123 -14.27 5.70 -3.62
C ILE A 123 -14.68 5.33 -2.20
N ASN A 124 -15.55 6.14 -1.58
CA ASN A 124 -16.07 5.87 -0.24
C ASN A 124 -16.95 4.59 -0.21
N ASP A 125 -17.66 4.29 -1.30
CA ASP A 125 -18.51 3.10 -1.43
C ASP A 125 -17.69 1.86 -1.82
N ILE A 126 -16.56 2.06 -2.49
CA ILE A 126 -15.70 0.99 -3.02
C ILE A 126 -14.64 0.54 -2.01
N MET A 127 -14.22 1.43 -1.10
CA MET A 127 -13.28 1.05 -0.04
C MET A 127 -13.90 -0.04 0.83
N ILE A 128 -13.17 -1.16 0.97
CA ILE A 128 -13.57 -2.36 1.73
C ILE A 128 -13.88 -2.04 3.21
N GLU A 129 -13.50 -0.85 3.68
CA GLU A 129 -13.81 -0.32 5.02
C GLU A 129 -14.65 0.97 4.98
N GLY A 130 -15.50 1.20 3.98
CA GLY A 130 -16.18 2.49 3.72
C GLY A 130 -16.69 3.23 4.97
N GLU A 131 -17.54 2.61 5.79
CA GLU A 131 -18.05 3.24 7.02
C GLU A 131 -16.97 3.50 8.08
N LYS A 132 -16.09 2.51 8.31
CA LYS A 132 -14.97 2.62 9.25
C LYS A 132 -13.99 3.71 8.81
N TRP A 133 -13.73 3.84 7.52
CA TRP A 133 -12.91 4.89 6.92
C TRP A 133 -13.57 6.26 7.07
N VAL A 134 -14.87 6.38 6.80
CA VAL A 134 -15.61 7.63 6.97
C VAL A 134 -15.52 8.11 8.43
N LYS A 135 -15.70 7.22 9.40
CA LYS A 135 -15.52 7.52 10.83
C LYS A 135 -14.09 7.98 11.15
N HIS A 136 -13.07 7.19 10.82
CA HIS A 136 -11.67 7.54 11.08
C HIS A 136 -11.26 8.85 10.39
N ARG A 137 -11.71 9.07 9.15
CA ARG A 137 -11.45 10.31 8.41
C ARG A 137 -12.06 11.50 9.10
N LYS A 138 -13.31 11.42 9.58
CA LYS A 138 -13.96 12.52 10.31
C LYS A 138 -13.19 12.93 11.56
N ILE A 139 -12.66 11.93 12.27
CA ILE A 139 -11.88 12.08 13.48
C ILE A 139 -10.50 12.71 13.19
N ILE A 140 -9.84 12.29 12.11
CA ILE A 140 -8.49 12.74 11.74
C ILE A 140 -8.50 14.08 10.99
N HIS A 141 -9.55 14.39 10.23
CA HIS A 141 -9.60 15.53 9.32
C HIS A 141 -9.25 16.89 9.96
N PRO A 142 -9.69 17.23 11.19
CA PRO A 142 -9.34 18.49 11.85
C PRO A 142 -7.82 18.68 12.04
N ALA A 143 -7.05 17.59 12.18
CA ALA A 143 -5.60 17.63 12.28
C ALA A 143 -4.92 18.11 10.98
N PHE A 144 -5.60 17.92 9.85
CA PHE A 144 -5.16 18.29 8.51
C PHE A 144 -5.79 19.60 8.03
N HIS A 145 -6.39 20.39 8.92
CA HIS A 145 -6.78 21.75 8.60
C HIS A 145 -5.53 22.62 8.40
N TYR A 146 -5.62 23.58 7.46
CA TYR A 146 -4.51 24.45 7.10
C TYR A 146 -3.84 25.11 8.30
N GLU A 147 -4.62 25.56 9.29
CA GLU A 147 -4.09 26.21 10.50
C GLU A 147 -3.16 25.32 11.34
N LYS A 148 -3.41 24.01 11.35
CA LYS A 148 -2.58 23.02 12.04
C LYS A 148 -1.43 22.58 11.12
N LEU A 149 -1.71 22.42 9.84
CA LEU A 149 -0.69 22.07 8.82
C LEU A 149 0.38 23.15 8.67
N LYS A 150 0.09 24.43 8.90
CA LYS A 150 1.08 25.51 8.77
C LYS A 150 2.30 25.24 9.66
N TYR A 151 2.10 24.71 10.86
CA TYR A 151 3.20 24.43 11.79
C TYR A 151 4.09 23.30 11.28
N VAL A 152 3.49 22.24 10.73
CA VAL A 152 4.22 21.13 10.10
C VAL A 152 4.97 21.62 8.86
N LEU A 153 4.31 22.44 8.03
CA LEU A 153 4.92 23.02 6.84
C LEU A 153 6.11 23.91 7.20
N THR A 154 5.95 24.81 8.18
CA THR A 154 7.02 25.70 8.65
C THR A 154 8.21 24.91 9.18
N ALA A 155 7.98 23.92 10.05
CA ALA A 155 9.05 23.07 10.56
C ALA A 155 9.78 22.30 9.44
N THR A 156 9.01 21.79 8.46
CA THR A 156 9.59 21.10 7.30
C THR A 156 10.43 22.06 6.45
N CYS A 157 9.93 23.26 6.15
CA CYS A 157 10.67 24.28 5.40
C CYS A 157 11.97 24.66 6.11
N SER A 158 11.93 24.95 7.42
CA SER A 158 13.12 25.29 8.19
C SER A 158 14.16 24.16 8.19
N SER A 159 13.73 22.90 8.35
CA SER A 159 14.63 21.75 8.27
C SER A 159 15.26 21.60 6.87
N CYS A 160 14.48 21.78 5.80
CA CYS A 160 14.99 21.76 4.44
C CYS A 160 15.98 22.90 4.18
N GLU A 161 15.70 24.11 4.67
CA GLU A 161 16.60 25.27 4.53
C GLU A 161 17.96 25.03 5.21
N GLU A 162 17.96 24.44 6.40
CA GLU A 162 19.18 24.08 7.12
C GLU A 162 20.04 23.08 6.33
N MET A 163 19.41 22.05 5.79
CA MET A 163 20.06 21.03 4.96
C MET A 163 20.63 21.63 3.66
N ILE A 164 19.83 22.42 2.94
CA ILE A 164 20.27 23.14 1.72
C ILE A 164 21.43 24.09 2.02
N ARG A 165 21.42 24.78 3.17
CA ARG A 165 22.52 25.65 3.59
C ARG A 165 23.81 24.85 3.81
N GLY A 166 23.72 23.63 4.34
CA GLY A 166 24.84 22.69 4.44
C GLY A 166 25.41 22.34 3.07
N TRP A 167 24.55 21.93 2.13
CA TRP A 167 24.95 21.61 0.75
C TRP A 167 25.56 22.80 0.04
N LYS A 168 25.02 24.01 0.19
CA LYS A 168 25.59 25.23 -0.40
C LYS A 168 27.04 25.46 0.04
N LYS A 169 27.36 25.26 1.32
CA LYS A 169 28.74 25.37 1.82
C LYS A 169 29.66 24.34 1.19
N GLN A 170 29.19 23.11 1.03
CA GLN A 170 29.96 22.03 0.40
C GLN A 170 30.12 22.22 -1.11
N SER A 171 29.13 22.84 -1.77
CA SER A 171 29.14 23.08 -3.21
C SER A 171 30.26 24.03 -3.66
N LEU A 172 30.77 24.86 -2.74
CA LEU A 172 31.94 25.70 -3.00
C LEU A 172 33.22 24.88 -3.26
N ALA A 173 33.23 23.61 -2.82
CA ALA A 173 34.36 22.68 -2.98
C ALA A 173 34.17 21.66 -4.12
N GLY A 174 33.02 21.64 -4.80
CA GLY A 174 32.74 20.72 -5.90
C GLY A 174 31.31 20.18 -5.93
N GLU A 175 31.09 19.10 -6.68
CA GLU A 175 29.80 18.39 -6.72
C GLU A 175 29.48 17.79 -5.34
N VAL A 176 28.24 17.99 -4.88
CA VAL A 176 27.77 17.52 -3.56
C VAL A 176 26.86 16.32 -3.77
N ASP A 177 27.22 15.19 -3.17
CA ASP A 177 26.32 14.05 -3.06
C ASP A 177 25.26 14.32 -1.97
N VAL A 178 24.03 14.60 -2.39
CA VAL A 178 22.90 14.86 -1.50
C VAL A 178 22.20 13.59 -1.01
N TRP A 179 22.53 12.43 -1.59
CA TRP A 179 21.82 11.18 -1.34
C TRP A 179 21.87 10.72 0.13
N PRO A 180 23.00 10.79 0.85
CA PRO A 180 23.05 10.41 2.27
C PRO A 180 22.11 11.24 3.16
N ASP A 181 22.00 12.53 2.90
CA ASP A 181 21.14 13.45 3.67
C ASP A 181 19.66 13.22 3.35
N LEU A 182 19.32 12.94 2.09
CA LEU A 182 17.97 12.49 1.70
C LEU A 182 17.62 11.13 2.32
N GLN A 183 18.60 10.22 2.42
CA GLN A 183 18.39 8.94 3.09
C GLN A 183 18.05 9.12 4.57
N HIS A 184 18.67 10.09 5.25
CA HIS A 184 18.33 10.45 6.63
C HIS A 184 16.85 10.84 6.77
N LEU A 185 16.28 11.59 5.82
CA LEU A 185 14.84 11.90 5.77
C LEU A 185 13.98 10.64 5.55
N THR A 186 14.45 9.71 4.71
CA THR A 186 13.73 8.45 4.42
C THR A 186 13.90 7.35 5.47
N ARG A 187 14.73 7.55 6.52
CA ARG A 187 14.71 6.73 7.76
C ARG A 187 13.39 6.86 8.53
N MET A 188 12.35 7.39 7.90
CA MET A 188 10.95 7.37 8.28
C MET A 188 10.50 6.06 8.92
N LYS A 189 11.02 4.88 8.58
CA LYS A 189 10.70 3.64 9.33
C LYS A 189 11.25 3.64 10.77
N GLU A 190 12.51 3.98 10.97
CA GLU A 190 13.13 4.05 12.29
C GLU A 190 12.59 5.23 13.10
N ILE A 191 12.40 6.37 12.42
CA ILE A 191 11.74 7.55 12.98
C ILE A 191 10.30 7.21 13.37
N ASN A 192 9.52 6.51 12.52
CA ASN A 192 8.16 6.08 12.85
C ASN A 192 8.13 5.11 14.02
N CYS A 193 9.10 4.20 14.16
CA CYS A 193 9.17 3.32 15.33
C CYS A 193 9.43 4.11 16.62
N LYS A 194 10.35 5.09 16.59
CA LYS A 194 10.63 5.97 17.75
C LYS A 194 9.45 6.87 18.08
N VAL A 195 8.89 7.54 17.06
CA VAL A 195 7.69 8.38 17.18
C VAL A 195 6.50 7.57 17.67
N ARG A 196 6.30 6.35 17.18
CA ARG A 196 5.25 5.45 17.68
C ARG A 196 5.45 5.14 19.16
N GLY A 197 6.66 4.78 19.59
CA GLY A 197 6.92 4.54 21.02
C GLY A 197 6.61 5.77 21.88
N LEU A 198 7.08 6.95 21.47
CA LEU A 198 6.78 8.20 22.17
C LEU A 198 5.28 8.54 22.16
N LEU A 199 4.59 8.29 21.04
CA LEU A 199 3.14 8.49 20.93
C LEU A 199 2.38 7.51 21.82
N GLU A 200 2.78 6.25 21.87
CA GLU A 200 2.21 5.24 22.77
C GLU A 200 2.38 5.68 24.23
N ASP A 201 3.55 6.19 24.62
CA ASP A 201 3.80 6.74 25.95
C ASP A 201 2.91 7.96 26.25
N ILE A 202 2.76 8.87 25.29
CA ILE A 202 1.91 10.08 25.43
C ILE A 202 0.43 9.69 25.54
N VAL A 203 -0.03 8.77 24.69
CA VAL A 203 -1.41 8.28 24.63
C VAL A 203 -1.76 7.54 25.92
N THR A 204 -0.94 6.58 26.35
CA THR A 204 -1.17 5.79 27.57
C THR A 204 -1.18 6.67 28.82
N LYS A 205 -0.27 7.65 28.90
CA LYS A 205 -0.25 8.64 29.97
C LYS A 205 -1.53 9.47 30.00
N ARG A 206 -1.98 9.98 28.85
CA ARG A 206 -3.20 10.81 28.75
C ARG A 206 -4.48 10.00 29.02
N GLU A 207 -4.58 8.78 28.51
CA GLU A 207 -5.70 7.88 28.75
C GLU A 207 -5.85 7.58 30.26
N LYS A 208 -4.73 7.34 30.96
CA LYS A 208 -4.73 7.15 32.41
C LYS A 208 -5.23 8.39 33.16
N THR A 209 -4.75 9.58 32.79
CA THR A 209 -5.21 10.83 33.43
C THR A 209 -6.70 11.12 33.22
N MET A 210 -7.26 10.72 32.07
CA MET A 210 -8.69 10.87 31.78
C MET A 210 -9.55 9.87 32.58
N LYS A 211 -9.09 8.62 32.72
CA LYS A 211 -9.77 7.59 33.55
C LYS A 211 -9.79 7.94 35.03
N GLU A 212 -8.76 8.63 35.53
CA GLU A 212 -8.65 9.07 36.91
C GLU A 212 -9.47 10.34 37.23
N GLY A 213 -10.18 10.91 36.24
CA GLY A 213 -11.00 12.11 36.42
C GLY A 213 -10.19 13.40 36.69
N ARG A 214 -8.90 13.41 36.36
CA ARG A 214 -7.96 14.53 36.60
C ARG A 214 -7.69 15.38 35.35
N ALA A 215 -8.35 15.08 34.24
CA ALA A 215 -8.12 15.78 32.98
C ALA A 215 -8.93 17.08 32.94
N ASP A 216 -8.23 18.19 32.73
CA ASP A 216 -8.83 19.44 32.29
C ASP A 216 -9.48 19.24 30.91
N ASP A 217 -10.53 20.00 30.61
CA ASP A 217 -11.36 19.88 29.40
C ASP A 217 -10.64 20.41 28.14
N ASP A 218 -9.40 19.98 27.91
CA ASP A 218 -8.61 20.43 26.77
C ASP A 218 -9.19 19.85 25.47
N ASP A 219 -9.68 20.74 24.61
CA ASP A 219 -10.11 20.49 23.23
C ASP A 219 -8.92 20.24 22.27
N ASP A 220 -7.80 19.74 22.78
CA ASP A 220 -6.68 19.35 21.94
C ASP A 220 -7.02 18.10 21.12
N LEU A 221 -6.34 17.94 19.98
CA LEU A 221 -6.65 16.87 19.03
C LEU A 221 -6.60 15.50 19.71
N LEU A 222 -5.63 15.26 20.59
CA LEU A 222 -5.47 13.98 21.27
C LEU A 222 -6.63 13.71 22.25
N GLY A 223 -7.09 14.72 22.98
CA GLY A 223 -8.26 14.66 23.84
C GLY A 223 -9.54 14.33 23.05
N LEU A 224 -9.75 14.97 21.90
CA LEU A 224 -10.88 14.70 21.00
C LEU A 224 -10.83 13.26 20.45
N LEU A 225 -9.66 12.79 20.01
CA LEU A 225 -9.44 11.41 19.52
C LEU A 225 -9.78 10.38 20.61
N LEU A 226 -9.28 10.58 21.83
CA LEU A 226 -9.48 9.66 22.95
C LEU A 226 -10.94 9.64 23.44
N LYS A 227 -11.60 10.80 23.55
CA LYS A 227 -13.03 10.90 23.89
C LYS A 227 -13.90 10.15 22.88
N SER A 228 -13.63 10.33 21.58
CA SER A 228 -14.36 9.63 20.51
C SER A 228 -14.20 8.11 20.59
N ASN A 229 -12.97 7.62 20.80
CA ASN A 229 -12.72 6.18 20.92
C ASN A 229 -13.40 5.56 22.16
N MET A 230 -13.37 6.24 23.32
CA MET A 230 -14.03 5.74 24.53
C MET A 230 -15.56 5.67 24.38
N LYS A 231 -16.15 6.63 23.65
CA LYS A 231 -17.59 6.63 23.35
C LYS A 231 -17.97 5.47 22.43
N GLU A 232 -17.20 5.22 21.37
CA GLU A 232 -17.45 4.09 20.45
C GLU A 232 -17.29 2.74 21.13
N ILE A 233 -16.33 2.60 22.06
CA ILE A 233 -16.23 1.41 22.89
C ILE A 233 -17.52 1.25 23.69
N ARG A 234 -18.01 2.29 24.38
CA ARG A 234 -19.24 2.23 25.18
C ARG A 234 -20.48 1.83 24.35
N GLU A 235 -20.64 2.39 23.16
CA GLU A 235 -21.75 2.08 22.24
C GLU A 235 -21.68 0.66 21.64
N CYS A 236 -20.49 0.03 21.58
CA CYS A 236 -20.33 -1.36 21.14
C CYS A 236 -20.65 -2.40 22.24
N TRP A 237 -20.75 -1.98 23.50
CA TRP A 237 -21.01 -2.85 24.66
C TRP A 237 -22.41 -2.65 25.28
N GLU A 238 -23.24 -1.78 24.72
CA GLU A 238 -24.68 -1.59 25.04
C GLU A 238 -25.55 -2.16 23.92
#